data_AF-A0A7G8GI62-F1
#
_entry.id   AF-A0A7G8GI62-F1
#
_cell.length_a   1.000
_cell.length_b   1.000
_cell.length_c   1.000
_cell.angle_alpha   90.00
_cell.angle_beta   90.00
_cell.angle_gamma   90.00
#
_symmetry.space_group_name_H-M   'P 1'
#
loop_
_entity.id
_entity.type
_entity.pdbx_description
1 polymer ?
#
loop_
_entity_poly.entity_id
_entity_poly.type
_entity_poly.pdbx_seq_one_letter_code
_entity_poly.pdbx_strand_id
1 'polypeptide(L)'
;MQTFLASVSAVVLVGALWLLRRPVKPMLSSTDAGEVARLNRAQLSLVLEPEADASEAPDQDVSLWQPPTDARESRLLLICLRAAMTEGPEQRLEAVTIAGLWGHRSVLPLLRRALHDSDSRVVTAAAAAIAPLRGASQPGPVQASRPPRNVARMR
;
A
#
# COMPACT_ATOMS: atom_id res chain seq x y z
N MET A 1 26.52 -35.64 37.96
CA MET A 1 26.77 -34.18 37.96
C MET A 1 27.02 -33.56 36.58
N GLN A 2 27.03 -34.35 35.49
CA GLN A 2 27.38 -33.83 34.14
C GLN A 2 26.18 -33.22 33.39
N THR A 3 24.95 -33.63 33.70
CA THR A 3 23.71 -33.15 33.06
C THR A 3 23.29 -31.75 33.52
N PHE A 4 23.64 -31.37 34.76
CA PHE A 4 23.37 -30.03 35.29
C PHE A 4 24.27 -28.95 34.67
N LEU A 5 25.51 -29.29 34.32
CA LEU A 5 26.41 -28.35 33.63
C LEU A 5 25.98 -28.12 32.16
N ALA A 6 25.50 -29.16 31.49
CA ALA A 6 25.03 -29.08 30.11
C ALA A 6 23.73 -28.26 29.97
N SER A 7 22.84 -28.30 30.97
CA SER A 7 21.60 -27.51 30.93
C SER A 7 21.84 -26.03 31.19
N VAL A 8 22.79 -25.68 32.08
CA VAL A 8 23.16 -24.28 32.33
C VAL A 8 23.82 -23.65 31.10
N SER A 9 24.70 -24.38 30.40
CA SER A 9 25.34 -23.84 29.19
C SER A 9 24.35 -23.57 28.07
N ALA A 10 23.34 -24.43 27.89
CA ALA A 10 22.31 -24.26 26.87
C ALA A 10 21.47 -22.99 27.10
N VAL A 11 21.08 -22.70 28.35
CA VAL A 11 20.29 -21.50 28.69
C VAL A 11 21.10 -20.22 28.47
N VAL A 12 22.38 -20.21 28.84
CA VAL A 12 23.28 -19.07 28.60
C VAL A 12 23.44 -18.81 27.10
N LEU A 13 23.60 -19.87 26.31
CA LEU A 13 23.82 -19.76 24.87
C LEU A 13 22.55 -19.24 24.15
N VAL A 14 21.36 -19.70 24.55
CA VAL A 14 20.08 -19.17 24.05
C VAL A 14 19.88 -17.71 24.44
N GLY A 15 20.19 -17.35 25.69
CA GLY A 15 20.12 -15.95 26.16
C GLY A 15 21.06 -15.03 25.40
N ALA A 16 22.29 -15.47 25.15
CA ALA A 16 23.28 -14.72 24.37
C ALA A 16 22.81 -14.53 22.92
N LEU A 17 22.35 -15.60 22.25
CA LEU A 17 21.82 -15.52 20.89
C LEU A 17 20.58 -14.62 20.80
N TRP A 18 19.73 -14.61 21.83
CA TRP A 18 18.57 -13.72 21.88
C TRP A 18 18.98 -12.25 22.05
N LEU A 19 20.01 -11.97 22.85
CA LEU A 19 20.54 -10.62 23.04
C LEU A 19 21.22 -10.09 21.77
N LEU A 20 21.99 -10.94 21.07
CA LEU A 20 22.65 -10.65 19.80
C LEU A 20 21.66 -10.41 18.65
N ARG A 21 20.46 -11.02 18.73
CA ARG A 21 19.38 -10.82 17.74
C ARG A 21 18.52 -9.59 18.00
N ARG A 22 18.77 -8.82 19.07
CA ARG A 22 18.02 -7.59 19.29
C ARG A 22 18.37 -6.56 18.21
N PRO A 23 17.39 -6.04 17.45
CA PRO A 23 17.63 -5.05 16.43
C PRO A 23 18.07 -3.76 17.11
N VAL A 24 19.35 -3.41 16.97
CA VAL A 24 19.86 -2.10 17.38
C VAL A 24 19.21 -1.10 16.43
N LYS A 25 18.23 -0.33 16.92
CA LYS A 25 17.62 0.74 16.12
C LYS A 25 18.75 1.70 15.75
N PRO A 26 19.08 1.90 14.46
CA PRO A 26 20.06 2.88 14.09
C PRO A 26 19.53 4.24 14.53
N MET A 27 20.17 4.85 15.52
CA MET A 27 19.97 6.27 15.79
C MET A 27 20.55 7.01 14.60
N LEU A 28 19.69 7.38 13.64
CA LEU A 28 20.05 8.20 12.50
C LEU A 28 20.50 9.56 13.05
N SER A 29 21.82 9.81 13.11
CA SER A 29 22.38 11.04 13.68
C SER A 29 22.14 12.27 12.79
N SER A 30 21.76 12.09 11.53
CA SER A 30 21.12 13.11 10.70
C SER A 30 20.74 12.48 9.37
N THR A 31 19.51 11.99 9.24
CA THR A 31 18.89 11.98 7.91
C THR A 31 18.40 13.39 7.66
N ASP A 32 19.16 14.16 6.88
CA ASP A 32 18.74 15.48 6.42
C ASP A 32 17.51 15.30 5.53
N ALA A 33 16.33 15.41 6.13
CA ALA A 33 15.05 15.27 5.43
C ALA A 33 14.92 16.29 4.28
N GLY A 34 15.69 17.39 4.33
CA GLY A 34 15.77 18.38 3.28
C GLY A 34 16.41 17.85 2.00
N GLU A 35 17.48 17.06 2.10
CA GLU A 35 18.14 16.46 0.93
C GLU A 35 17.25 15.44 0.23
N VAL A 36 16.57 14.60 1.02
CA VAL A 36 15.61 13.61 0.50
C VAL A 36 14.44 14.31 -0.18
N ALA A 37 13.91 15.39 0.42
CA ALA A 37 12.84 16.18 -0.18
C ALA A 37 13.27 16.88 -1.47
N ARG A 38 14.51 17.38 -1.55
CA ARG A 38 15.07 18.00 -2.77
C ARG A 38 15.22 16.98 -3.89
N LEU A 39 15.71 15.77 -3.57
CA LEU A 39 15.82 14.68 -4.54
C LEU A 39 14.43 14.24 -5.05
N ASN A 40 13.46 14.10 -4.14
CA ASN A 40 12.08 13.75 -4.52
C ASN A 40 11.46 14.79 -5.46
N ARG A 41 11.66 16.10 -5.18
CA ARG A 41 11.20 17.18 -6.05
C ARG A 41 11.85 17.12 -7.44
N ALA A 42 13.15 16.85 -7.50
CA ALA A 42 13.87 16.73 -8.77
C ALA A 42 13.41 15.51 -9.60
N GLN A 43 13.09 14.39 -8.94
CA GLN A 43 12.52 13.21 -9.61
C GLN A 43 11.08 13.47 -10.09
N LEU A 44 10.26 14.16 -9.30
CA LEU A 44 8.91 14.54 -9.70
C LEU A 44 8.92 15.50 -10.90
N SER A 45 9.87 16.44 -10.97
CA SER A 45 9.99 17.33 -12.14
C SER A 45 10.40 16.60 -13.42
N LEU A 46 11.17 15.52 -13.32
CA LEU A 46 11.55 14.68 -14.48
C LEU A 46 10.36 13.87 -15.03
N VAL A 47 9.40 13.52 -14.18
CA VAL A 47 8.17 12.82 -14.60
C VAL A 47 7.10 13.80 -15.10
N LEU A 48 7.19 15.07 -14.71
CA LEU A 48 6.25 16.13 -15.11
C LEU A 48 6.68 16.93 -16.35
N GLU A 49 7.83 16.66 -16.97
CA GLU A 49 8.04 17.14 -18.33
C GLU A 49 6.96 16.52 -19.21
N PRO A 50 6.08 17.34 -19.82
CA PRO A 50 5.04 16.81 -20.67
C PRO A 50 5.74 16.30 -21.92
N GLU A 51 5.75 14.99 -22.10
CA GLU A 51 5.81 14.41 -23.43
C GLU A 51 4.62 14.97 -24.21
N ALA A 52 4.86 16.12 -24.84
CA ALA A 52 4.02 16.76 -25.84
C ALA A 52 4.11 16.00 -27.18
N ASP A 53 4.26 14.68 -27.10
CA ASP A 53 4.04 13.75 -28.19
C ASP A 53 2.98 12.79 -27.68
N ALA A 54 1.74 13.21 -27.88
CA ALA A 54 0.58 12.36 -27.80
C ALA A 54 0.75 11.19 -28.77
N SER A 55 1.43 10.14 -28.32
CA SER A 55 1.32 8.83 -28.94
C SER A 55 -0.08 8.34 -28.64
N GLU A 56 -0.97 8.52 -29.62
CA GLU A 56 -2.28 7.88 -29.70
C GLU A 56 -2.11 6.38 -29.42
N ALA A 57 -2.34 6.00 -28.16
CA ALA A 57 -2.58 4.62 -27.80
C ALA A 57 -3.91 4.23 -28.46
N PRO A 58 -4.02 3.02 -29.03
CA PRO A 58 -5.19 2.68 -29.81
C PRO A 58 -6.41 2.68 -28.88
N ASP A 59 -7.35 3.57 -29.17
CA ASP A 59 -8.73 3.54 -28.73
C ASP A 59 -9.36 2.20 -29.14
N GLN A 60 -9.08 1.14 -28.39
CA GLN A 60 -9.77 -0.13 -28.54
C GLN A 60 -10.82 -0.21 -27.44
N ASP A 61 -12.04 0.18 -27.82
CA ASP A 61 -13.31 -0.32 -27.28
C ASP A 61 -13.56 -0.21 -25.76
N VAL A 62 -13.10 0.86 -25.11
CA VAL A 62 -13.57 1.22 -23.75
C VAL A 62 -15.02 1.76 -23.77
N SER A 63 -15.66 1.81 -24.94
CA SER A 63 -16.83 2.65 -25.21
C SER A 63 -18.20 2.05 -24.86
N LEU A 64 -18.29 0.81 -24.32
CA LEU A 64 -19.59 0.16 -24.03
C LEU A 64 -19.73 -0.43 -22.62
N TRP A 65 -18.77 -0.25 -21.72
CA TRP A 65 -18.95 -0.73 -20.34
C TRP A 65 -19.99 0.13 -19.60
N GLN A 66 -21.06 -0.50 -19.12
CA GLN A 66 -22.11 0.14 -18.35
C GLN A 66 -22.06 -0.33 -16.88
N PRO A 67 -21.88 0.58 -15.91
CA PRO A 67 -21.84 0.18 -14.51
C PRO A 67 -23.19 -0.43 -14.07
N PRO A 68 -23.17 -1.41 -13.14
CA PRO A 68 -24.39 -2.02 -12.63
C PRO A 68 -25.27 -0.98 -11.93
N THR A 69 -26.57 -1.01 -12.19
CA THR A 69 -27.52 -0.04 -11.62
C THR A 69 -28.19 -0.60 -10.37
N ASP A 70 -28.36 -1.92 -10.30
CA ASP A 70 -29.00 -2.58 -9.15
C ASP A 70 -27.99 -3.19 -8.15
N ALA A 71 -28.43 -3.33 -6.90
CA ALA A 71 -27.67 -3.97 -5.83
C ALA A 71 -27.47 -5.48 -6.07
N ARG A 72 -28.38 -6.15 -6.80
CA ARG A 72 -28.19 -7.54 -7.21
C ARG A 72 -27.09 -7.64 -8.27
N GLU A 73 -27.15 -6.81 -9.29
CA GLU A 73 -26.15 -6.76 -10.37
C GLU A 73 -24.75 -6.45 -9.82
N SER A 74 -24.66 -5.47 -8.93
CA SER A 74 -23.41 -5.11 -8.24
C SER A 74 -22.80 -6.30 -7.48
N ARG A 75 -23.64 -7.10 -6.81
CA ARG A 75 -23.19 -8.30 -6.09
C ARG A 75 -22.72 -9.40 -7.06
N LEU A 76 -23.48 -9.63 -8.14
CA LEU A 76 -23.12 -10.62 -9.16
C LEU A 76 -21.79 -10.25 -9.82
N LEU A 77 -21.63 -8.98 -10.21
CA LEU A 77 -20.38 -8.48 -10.77
C LEU A 77 -19.22 -8.72 -9.80
N LEU A 78 -19.38 -8.37 -8.52
CA LEU A 78 -18.33 -8.59 -7.52
C LEU A 78 -17.96 -10.07 -7.35
N ILE A 79 -18.92 -10.99 -7.48
CA ILE A 79 -18.66 -12.43 -7.46
C ILE A 79 -17.85 -12.84 -8.70
N CYS A 80 -18.26 -12.41 -9.89
CA CYS A 80 -17.55 -12.69 -11.14
C CYS A 80 -16.12 -12.16 -11.12
N LEU A 81 -15.91 -10.92 -10.68
CA LEU A 81 -14.58 -10.31 -10.56
C LEU A 81 -13.68 -11.10 -9.60
N ARG A 82 -14.23 -11.58 -8.48
CA ARG A 82 -13.47 -12.41 -7.52
C ARG A 82 -13.10 -13.77 -8.09
N ALA A 83 -13.98 -14.38 -8.90
CA ALA A 83 -13.70 -15.63 -9.58
C ALA A 83 -12.58 -15.45 -10.63
N ALA A 84 -12.67 -14.42 -11.47
CA ALA A 84 -11.66 -14.09 -12.47
C ALA A 84 -10.27 -13.83 -11.85
N MET A 85 -10.21 -13.26 -10.64
CA MET A 85 -8.96 -13.10 -9.88
C MET A 85 -8.27 -14.41 -9.47
N THR A 86 -8.93 -15.56 -9.62
CA THR A 86 -8.36 -16.90 -9.36
C THR A 86 -7.96 -17.66 -10.61
N GLU A 87 -8.18 -17.08 -11.80
CA GLU A 87 -7.87 -17.69 -13.08
C GLU A 87 -6.49 -17.25 -13.59
N GLY A 88 -6.32 -17.18 -14.92
CA GLY A 88 -5.07 -16.81 -15.58
C GLY A 88 -4.75 -15.32 -15.50
N PRO A 89 -3.52 -14.92 -15.88
CA PRO A 89 -3.04 -13.54 -15.77
C PRO A 89 -3.90 -12.53 -16.52
N GLU A 90 -4.39 -12.88 -17.71
CA GLU A 90 -5.26 -12.01 -18.50
C GLU A 90 -6.61 -11.79 -17.81
N GLN A 91 -7.21 -12.84 -17.22
CA GLN A 91 -8.48 -12.71 -16.48
C GLN A 91 -8.33 -11.87 -15.21
N ARG A 92 -7.19 -11.98 -14.52
CA ARG A 92 -6.89 -11.12 -13.36
C ARG A 92 -6.74 -9.66 -13.78
N LEU A 93 -6.06 -9.40 -14.89
CA LEU A 93 -5.93 -8.05 -15.43
C LEU A 93 -7.29 -7.48 -15.82
N GLU A 94 -8.08 -8.23 -16.58
CA GLU A 94 -9.44 -7.83 -16.98
C GLU A 94 -10.31 -7.51 -15.75
N ALA A 95 -10.32 -8.38 -14.75
CA ALA A 95 -11.06 -8.15 -13.51
C ALA A 95 -10.65 -6.84 -12.81
N VAL A 96 -9.35 -6.54 -12.77
CA VAL A 96 -8.85 -5.30 -12.17
C VAL A 96 -9.25 -4.08 -13.01
N THR A 97 -9.20 -4.18 -14.34
CA THR A 97 -9.62 -3.07 -15.23
C THR A 97 -11.10 -2.75 -15.06
N ILE A 98 -11.99 -3.75 -15.08
CA ILE A 98 -13.43 -3.58 -14.86
C ILE A 98 -13.71 -3.03 -13.46
N ALA A 99 -13.01 -3.54 -12.44
CA ALA A 99 -13.12 -3.02 -11.07
C ALA A 99 -12.71 -1.55 -10.97
N GLY A 100 -11.66 -1.14 -11.68
CA GLY A 100 -11.21 0.25 -11.76
C GLY A 100 -12.24 1.15 -12.44
N LEU A 101 -12.79 0.70 -13.57
CA LEU A 101 -13.85 1.43 -14.28
C LEU A 101 -15.13 1.57 -13.45
N TRP A 102 -15.48 0.55 -12.65
CA TRP A 102 -16.64 0.63 -11.77
C TRP A 102 -16.44 1.68 -10.66
N GLY A 103 -15.22 1.86 -10.14
CA GLY A 103 -14.90 2.95 -9.22
C GLY A 103 -15.69 2.94 -7.89
N HIS A 104 -16.35 1.83 -7.55
CA HIS A 104 -17.17 1.72 -6.35
C HIS A 104 -16.35 1.22 -5.14
N ARG A 105 -16.65 1.69 -3.92
CA ARG A 105 -15.88 1.31 -2.71
C ARG A 105 -15.87 -0.18 -2.40
N SER A 106 -16.87 -0.93 -2.88
CA SER A 106 -16.95 -2.38 -2.70
C SER A 106 -15.82 -3.15 -3.38
N VAL A 107 -15.17 -2.58 -4.41
CA VAL A 107 -14.06 -3.23 -5.11
C VAL A 107 -12.71 -3.03 -4.43
N LEU A 108 -12.59 -2.13 -3.45
CA LEU A 108 -11.33 -1.84 -2.76
C LEU A 108 -10.61 -3.09 -2.20
N PRO A 109 -11.30 -4.05 -1.55
CA PRO A 109 -10.64 -5.26 -1.07
C PRO A 109 -10.03 -6.09 -2.21
N LEU A 110 -10.71 -6.15 -3.37
CA LEU A 110 -10.21 -6.85 -4.55
C LEU A 110 -8.97 -6.14 -5.12
N LEU A 111 -9.04 -4.82 -5.29
CA LEU A 111 -7.90 -4.04 -5.81
C LEU A 111 -6.69 -4.11 -4.88
N ARG A 112 -6.88 -4.08 -3.56
CA ARG A 112 -5.78 -4.24 -2.59
C ARG A 112 -5.12 -5.61 -2.68
N ARG A 113 -5.89 -6.67 -2.96
CA ARG A 113 -5.33 -8.00 -3.22
C ARG A 113 -4.49 -7.99 -4.50
N ALA A 114 -4.98 -7.36 -5.57
CA ALA A 114 -4.28 -7.26 -6.85
C ALA A 114 -2.95 -6.49 -6.79
N LEU A 115 -2.74 -5.62 -5.80
CA LEU A 115 -1.42 -5.00 -5.55
C LEU A 115 -0.32 -6.01 -5.16
N HIS A 116 -0.71 -7.21 -4.74
CA HIS A 116 0.20 -8.29 -4.36
C HIS A 116 0.21 -9.41 -5.41
N ASP A 117 -0.25 -9.13 -6.63
CA ASP A 117 -0.22 -10.09 -7.73
C ASP A 117 1.21 -10.34 -8.21
N SER A 118 1.44 -11.52 -8.81
CA SER A 118 2.74 -11.86 -9.40
C SER A 118 2.98 -11.16 -10.75
N ASP A 119 1.91 -10.78 -11.46
CA ASP A 119 2.00 -10.05 -12.72
C ASP A 119 2.06 -8.53 -12.46
N SER A 120 3.11 -7.88 -12.96
CA SER A 120 3.32 -6.44 -12.82
C SER A 120 2.25 -5.61 -13.52
N ARG A 121 1.63 -6.11 -14.59
CA ARG A 121 0.52 -5.44 -15.29
C ARG A 121 -0.69 -5.29 -14.36
N VAL A 122 -1.02 -6.36 -13.64
CA VAL A 122 -2.13 -6.41 -12.68
C VAL A 122 -1.87 -5.45 -11.52
N VAL A 123 -0.65 -5.44 -10.97
CA VAL A 123 -0.24 -4.52 -9.89
C VAL A 123 -0.36 -3.07 -10.33
N THR A 124 0.11 -2.74 -11.53
CA THR A 124 0.08 -1.38 -12.08
C THR A 124 -1.37 -0.91 -12.29
N ALA A 125 -2.21 -1.74 -12.90
CA ALA A 125 -3.63 -1.46 -13.08
C ALA A 125 -4.36 -1.28 -11.74
N ALA A 126 -4.05 -2.10 -10.74
CA ALA A 126 -4.65 -2.00 -9.41
C ALA A 126 -4.24 -0.70 -8.70
N ALA A 127 -2.98 -0.30 -8.81
CA ALA A 127 -2.49 0.96 -8.23
C ALA A 127 -3.20 2.17 -8.85
N ALA A 128 -3.36 2.18 -10.17
CA ALA A 128 -4.10 3.20 -10.90
C ALA A 128 -5.58 3.23 -10.47
N ALA A 129 -6.24 2.07 -10.41
CA ALA A 129 -7.64 1.95 -10.01
C ALA A 129 -7.91 2.41 -8.56
N ILE A 130 -6.94 2.24 -7.64
CA ILE A 130 -7.08 2.70 -6.25
C ILE A 130 -6.90 4.22 -6.10
N ALA A 131 -6.18 4.87 -7.01
CA ALA A 131 -5.89 6.31 -6.93
C ALA A 131 -7.15 7.19 -6.72
N PRO A 132 -8.22 7.09 -7.52
CA PRO A 132 -9.43 7.90 -7.33
C PRO A 132 -10.25 7.49 -6.08
N LEU A 133 -10.10 6.24 -5.62
CA LEU A 133 -10.81 5.72 -4.44
C LEU A 133 -10.17 6.14 -3.11
N ARG A 134 -8.91 6.62 -3.15
CA ARG A 134 -8.29 7.27 -2.00
C ARG A 134 -9.04 8.57 -1.76
N GLY A 135 -9.93 8.55 -0.77
CA GLY A 135 -10.49 9.80 -0.24
C GLY A 135 -9.34 10.75 0.04
N ALA A 136 -9.51 12.03 -0.32
CA ALA A 136 -8.51 13.07 -0.08
C ALA A 136 -7.90 12.80 1.29
N SER A 137 -6.58 12.59 1.35
CA SER A 137 -5.88 12.51 2.63
C SER A 137 -6.02 13.90 3.24
N GLN A 138 -7.14 14.10 3.93
CA GLN A 138 -7.43 15.32 4.65
C GLN A 138 -6.31 15.38 5.68
N PRO A 139 -5.40 16.38 5.60
CA PRO A 139 -4.41 16.55 6.65
C PRO A 139 -5.22 16.66 7.95
N GLY A 140 -5.06 15.67 8.83
CA GLY A 140 -5.75 15.68 10.11
C GLY A 140 -5.47 17.01 10.81
N PRO A 141 -6.44 17.60 11.53
CA PRO A 141 -6.23 18.86 12.20
C PRO A 141 -4.98 18.75 13.07
N VAL A 142 -4.01 19.64 12.81
CA VAL A 142 -2.76 19.70 13.58
C VAL A 142 -3.16 19.88 15.04
N GLN A 143 -3.02 18.83 15.83
CA GLN A 143 -3.39 18.86 17.23
C GLN A 143 -2.45 19.85 17.92
N ALA A 144 -2.99 21.00 18.34
CA ALA A 144 -2.23 21.99 19.07
C ALA A 144 -1.60 21.30 20.29
N SER A 145 -0.28 21.37 20.40
CA SER A 145 0.49 20.78 21.49
C SER A 145 -0.14 21.19 22.82
N ARG A 146 -0.64 20.22 23.58
CA ARG A 146 -1.30 20.47 24.86
C ARG A 146 -0.28 21.18 25.79
N PRO A 147 -0.62 22.35 26.37
CA PRO A 147 0.31 23.03 27.26
C PRO A 147 0.64 22.15 28.47
N PRO A 148 1.87 22.22 29.01
CA PRO A 148 2.29 21.39 30.13
C PRO A 148 1.35 21.59 31.32
N ARG A 149 0.91 20.48 31.90
CA ARG A 149 0.05 20.47 33.10
C ARG A 149 0.82 21.13 34.24
N ASN A 150 0.29 22.24 34.76
CA ASN A 150 0.95 23.02 35.80
C ASN A 150 0.95 22.27 37.14
N VAL A 151 2.01 21.50 37.40
CA VAL A 151 2.22 20.69 38.61
C VAL A 151 2.58 21.53 39.85
N ALA A 152 2.86 22.83 39.69
CA ALA A 152 3.16 23.73 40.81
C ALA A 152 1.95 23.97 41.73
N ARG A 153 0.74 23.59 41.30
CA ARG A 153 -0.51 23.71 42.09
C ARG A 153 -0.93 22.42 42.81
N MET A 154 -0.11 21.37 42.81
CA MET A 154 -0.45 20.07 43.41
C MET A 154 0.20 19.80 44.79
N ARG A 155 0.78 20.82 45.44
CA ARG A 155 1.37 20.68 46.78
C ARG A 155 0.62 21.50 47.80
#